data_AF-A0A8T8CXC3-F1
#
_entry.id   AF-A0A8T8CXC3-F1
#
_cell.length_a   1.000
_cell.length_b   1.000
_cell.length_c   1.000
_cell.angle_alpha   90.00
_cell.angle_beta   90.00
_cell.angle_gamma   90.00
#
_symmetry.space_group_name_H-M   'P 1'
#
loop_
_entity.id
_entity.type
_entity.pdbx_description
1 polymer ?
#
loop_
_entity_poly.entity_id
_entity_poly.type
_entity_poly.pdbx_seq_one_letter_code
_entity_poly.pdbx_strand_id
1 'polypeptide(L)' 'MRGPSVGVVHSNGLSERIDGGHYEMRDAMGRTIIRRQATNSDRARLLGMIE' A
#
# COMPACT_ATOMS: atom_id res chain seq x y z
N MET A 1 -15.84 10.23 -0.36
CA MET A 1 -14.81 10.60 0.65
C MET A 1 -13.54 9.81 0.31
N ARG A 2 -12.41 10.47 0.04
CA ARG A 2 -11.13 9.74 -0.10
C ARG A 2 -10.73 9.28 1.30
N GLY A 3 -10.59 7.97 1.50
CA GLY A 3 -10.14 7.42 2.79
C GLY A 3 -8.70 7.85 3.09
N PRO A 4 -8.28 7.84 4.37
CA PRO A 4 -6.90 8.14 4.74
C PRO A 4 -5.93 7.22 4.02
N SER A 5 -4.82 7.79 3.54
CA SER A 5 -3.73 7.04 2.96
C SER A 5 -3.10 6.13 4.01
N VAL A 6 -2.80 4.89 3.63
CA VAL A 6 -2.14 3.90 4.49
C VAL A 6 -0.92 3.37 3.75
N GLY A 7 0.19 3.14 4.47
CA GLY A 7 1.41 2.63 3.86
C GLY A 7 2.22 1.79 4.83
N VAL A 8 2.90 0.79 4.29
CA VAL A 8 3.74 -0.17 5.01
C VAL A 8 5.06 -0.31 4.27
N VAL A 9 6.16 -0.39 5.02
CA VAL A 9 7.49 -0.72 4.49
C VAL A 9 7.89 -2.05 5.09
N HIS A 10 8.21 -3.01 4.23
CA HIS A 10 8.66 -4.35 4.60
C HIS A 10 10.16 -4.35 4.88
N SER A 11 10.62 -5.32 5.67
CA SER A 11 12.05 -5.48 6.02
C SER A 11 12.96 -5.72 4.81
N ASN A 12 12.41 -6.20 3.70
CA ASN A 12 13.12 -6.40 2.44
C ASN A 12 13.16 -5.14 1.53
N GLY A 13 12.65 -4.00 2.02
CA GLY A 13 12.62 -2.74 1.29
C GLY A 13 11.44 -2.57 0.33
N LEU A 14 10.59 -3.58 0.15
CA LEU A 14 9.32 -3.39 -0.55
C LEU A 14 8.44 -2.42 0.23
N SER A 15 7.70 -1.59 -0.48
CA SER A 15 6.69 -0.73 0.13
C SER A 15 5.34 -0.90 -0.53
N GLU A 16 4.29 -0.79 0.27
CA GLU A 16 2.91 -0.88 -0.17
C GLU A 16 2.17 0.36 0.32
N ARG A 17 1.36 0.98 -0.54
CA ARG A 17 0.60 2.18 -0.20
C ARG A 17 -0.78 2.15 -0.83
N ILE A 18 -1.78 2.59 -0.08
CA ILE A 18 -3.09 2.97 -0.63
C ILE A 18 -3.24 4.47 -0.54
N ASP A 19 -3.54 5.11 -1.67
CA ASP A 19 -3.74 6.55 -1.77
C ASP A 19 -4.84 6.87 -2.75
N GLY A 20 -5.81 7.68 -2.33
CA GLY A 20 -6.91 8.09 -3.20
C GLY A 20 -7.69 6.92 -3.83
N GLY A 21 -7.72 5.76 -3.18
CA GLY A 21 -8.37 4.54 -3.68
C GLY A 21 -7.52 3.68 -4.61
N HIS A 22 -6.24 4.00 -4.79
CA HIS A 22 -5.31 3.22 -5.60
C HIS A 22 -4.32 2.51 -4.69
N TYR A 23 -4.12 1.22 -4.93
CA TYR A 23 -3.04 0.44 -4.33
C TYR A 23 -1.81 0.53 -5.22
N GLU A 24 -0.66 0.78 -4.59
CA GLU A 24 0.64 0.83 -5.22
C GLU A 24 1.63 -0.01 -4.42
N MET A 25 2.40 -0.84 -5.13
CA MET A 25 3.54 -1.55 -4.58
C MET A 25 4.80 -1.07 -5.26
N ARG A 26 5.81 -0.74 -4.47
CA ARG A 26 7.14 -0.36 -4.96
C ARG A 26 8.19 -1.32 -4.47
N ASP A 27 9.20 -1.53 -5.31
CA ASP A 27 10.39 -2.24 -4.90
C ASP A 27 11.32 -1.38 -4.01
N ALA A 28 12.41 -1.97 -3.53
CA ALA A 28 13.42 -1.30 -2.71
C ALA A 28 14.13 -0.14 -3.44
N MET A 29 14.06 -0.08 -4.77
CA MET A 29 14.58 1.02 -5.59
C MET A 29 13.52 2.11 -5.82
N GLY A 30 12.32 1.97 -5.26
CA GLY A 30 11.20 2.90 -5.42
C GLY A 30 10.45 2.77 -6.75
N ARG A 31 10.73 1.75 -7.56
CA ARG A 31 10.03 1.51 -8.84
C ARG A 31 8.67 0.91 -8.55
N THR A 32 7.63 1.42 -9.21
CA THR A 32 6.28 0.83 -9.10
C THR A 32 6.24 -0.50 -9.83
N ILE A 33 5.98 -1.58 -9.10
CA ILE A 33 5.84 -2.94 -9.65
C ILE A 33 4.38 -3.37 -9.78
N ILE A 34 3.48 -2.81 -8.97
CA ILE A 34 2.03 -3.02 -9.06
C ILE A 34 1.31 -1.69 -8.86
N ARG A 35 0.31 -1.40 -9.71
CA ARG A 35 -0.64 -0.31 -9.51
C ARG A 35 -2.04 -0.76 -9.94
N ARG A 36 -3.01 -0.71 -9.03
CA ARG A 36 -4.41 -1.10 -9.28
C ARG A 36 -5.37 -0.38 -8.35
N GLN A 37 -6.68 -0.54 -8.59
CA GLN A 37 -7.68 -0.11 -7.62
C GLN A 37 -7.50 -0.86 -6.30
N ALA A 38 -7.54 -0.11 -5.20
CA ALA A 38 -7.53 -0.67 -3.86
C ALA A 38 -8.90 -1.26 -3.55
N THR A 39 -8.89 -2.40 -2.88
CA THR A 39 -10.08 -3.05 -2.33
C THR A 39 -10.14 -2.80 -0.82
N ASN A 40 -11.31 -3.02 -0.21
CA ASN A 40 -11.45 -2.96 1.24
C ASN A 40 -10.52 -3.97 1.94
N SER A 41 -10.29 -5.13 1.32
CA SER A 41 -9.37 -6.16 1.82
C SER A 41 -7.91 -5.66 1.84
N ASP A 42 -7.48 -4.90 0.84
CA ASP A 42 -6.13 -4.30 0.82
C ASP A 42 -5.95 -3.36 2.00
N ARG A 43 -6.97 -2.54 2.30
CA ARG A 43 -6.94 -1.59 3.40
C ARG A 43 -6.89 -2.28 4.76
N ALA A 44 -7.74 -3.30 4.96
CA ALA A 44 -7.74 -4.08 6.20
C ALA A 44 -6.40 -4.77 6.44
N ARG A 45 -5.82 -5.38 5.40
CA ARG A 45 -4.50 -6.02 5.50
C ARG A 45 -3.39 -5.03 5.86
N LEU A 46 -3.33 -3.87 5.20
CA LEU A 46 -2.30 -2.87 5.50
C LEU A 46 -2.44 -2.28 6.91
N LEU A 47 -3.67 -2.09 7.39
CA LEU A 47 -3.90 -1.63 8.77
C LEU A 47 -3.42 -2.66 9.80
N GLY A 48 -3.65 -3.95 9.55
CA GLY A 48 -3.16 -5.02 10.44
C GLY A 48 -1.64 -5.22 10.44
N MET A 49 -0.90 -4.54 9.55
CA MET A 49 0.57 -4.57 9.51
C MET A 49 1.21 -3.40 10.25
N ILE A 50 0.42 -2.41 10.68
CA ILE A 50 0.89 -1.19 11.36
C ILE A 50 0.75 -1.31 12.89
N GLU A 51 -0.01 -2.30 13.39
CA GLU A 51 -0.04 -2.64 14.82
C GLU A 51 1.23 -3.33 15.32
#